data_AF-A0AAV5TIW7-F1
#
_entry.id   AF-A0AAV5TIW7-F1
#
_cell.length_a   1.000
_cell.length_b   1.000
_cell.length_c   1.000
_cell.angle_alpha   90.00
_cell.angle_beta   90.00
_cell.angle_gamma   90.00
#
_symmetry.space_group_name_H-M   'P 1'
#
loop_
_entity.id
_entity.type
_entity.pdbx_description
1 polymer ?
#
loop_
_entity_poly.entity_id
_entity_poly.type
_entity_poly.pdbx_seq_one_letter_code
_entity_poly.pdbx_strand_id
1 'polypeptide(L)'
;MSVEQCEHLRQLSEHFEYQAVIAVKFVLCAMGACAISYQWYKLGVRFLVHDNTKIIFCVYYALHLCTVLVFAIIFLFELIRLRYVCFVIQFRTVLLSKGIAISAVFAAHYVILIISIERVYSALFPAHFEMNSNKAVAFFLSISTV
;
A
#
# COMPACT_ATOMS: atom_id res chain seq x y z
N MET A 1 -11.93 -26.63 -14.78
CA MET A 1 -12.88 -25.50 -14.69
C MET A 1 -14.22 -26.01 -15.18
N SER A 2 -15.31 -25.75 -14.46
CA SER A 2 -16.65 -26.11 -14.96
C SER A 2 -17.13 -25.07 -15.97
N VAL A 3 -17.95 -25.50 -16.92
CA VAL A 3 -18.54 -24.63 -17.95
C VAL A 3 -19.33 -23.48 -17.31
N GLU A 4 -20.00 -23.75 -16.19
CA GLU A 4 -20.78 -22.78 -15.41
C GLU A 4 -19.95 -21.60 -14.87
N GLN A 5 -18.73 -21.84 -14.39
CA GLN A 5 -17.85 -20.77 -13.91
C GLN A 5 -17.42 -19.82 -15.03
N CYS A 6 -17.24 -20.36 -16.23
CA CYS A 6 -16.90 -19.57 -17.40
C CYS A 6 -18.07 -18.68 -17.84
N GLU A 7 -19.29 -19.22 -17.75
CA GLU A 7 -20.50 -18.50 -18.13
C GLU A 7 -20.80 -17.34 -17.19
N HIS A 8 -20.61 -17.51 -15.88
CA HIS A 8 -20.70 -16.41 -14.92
C HIS A 8 -19.64 -15.32 -15.16
N LEU A 9 -18.40 -15.70 -15.51
CA LEU A 9 -17.36 -14.72 -15.86
C LEU A 9 -17.70 -13.96 -17.14
N ARG A 10 -18.31 -14.63 -18.13
CA ARG A 10 -18.81 -14.01 -19.36
C ARG A 10 -19.94 -13.02 -19.08
N GLN A 11 -20.88 -13.38 -18.22
CA GLN A 11 -21.92 -12.45 -17.77
C GLN A 11 -21.31 -11.23 -17.07
N LEU A 12 -20.34 -11.44 -16.16
CA LEU A 12 -19.63 -10.32 -15.51
C LEU A 12 -18.87 -9.44 -16.50
N SER A 13 -18.30 -10.01 -17.56
CA SER A 13 -17.60 -9.21 -18.57
C SER A 13 -18.54 -8.40 -19.45
N GLU A 14 -19.79 -8.81 -19.62
CA GLU A 14 -20.79 -8.03 -20.35
C GLU A 14 -21.28 -6.79 -19.57
N HIS A 15 -21.14 -6.77 -18.24
CA HIS A 15 -21.50 -5.62 -17.41
C HIS A 15 -20.44 -4.50 -17.49
N PHE A 16 -20.73 -3.45 -18.26
CA PHE A 16 -19.90 -2.25 -18.39
C PHE A 16 -19.55 -1.60 -17.04
N GLU A 17 -20.51 -1.55 -16.11
CA GLU A 17 -20.32 -0.96 -14.78
C GLU A 17 -19.17 -1.62 -14.02
N TYR A 18 -19.08 -2.95 -14.07
CA TYR A 18 -18.02 -3.70 -13.41
C TYR A 18 -16.66 -3.42 -14.03
N GLN A 19 -16.60 -3.38 -15.37
CA GLN A 19 -15.37 -3.02 -16.09
C GLN A 19 -14.90 -1.61 -15.74
N ALA A 20 -15.83 -0.65 -15.70
CA ALA A 20 -15.54 0.74 -15.35
C ALA A 20 -14.99 0.86 -13.93
N VAL A 21 -15.59 0.15 -12.96
CA VAL A 21 -15.10 0.15 -11.57
C VAL A 21 -13.68 -0.38 -11.46
N ILE A 22 -13.34 -1.46 -12.17
CA ILE A 22 -11.98 -2.02 -12.16
C ILE A 22 -11.01 -1.06 -12.85
N ALA A 23 -11.39 -0.47 -13.98
CA ALA A 23 -10.56 0.49 -14.70
C ALA A 23 -10.24 1.72 -13.83
N VAL A 24 -11.24 2.28 -13.14
CA VAL A 24 -11.04 3.41 -12.22
C VAL A 24 -10.09 3.02 -11.09
N LYS A 25 -10.25 1.82 -10.48
CA LYS A 25 -9.34 1.33 -9.44
C LYS A 25 -7.90 1.20 -9.93
N PHE A 26 -7.71 0.66 -11.14
CA PHE A 26 -6.39 0.57 -11.77
C PHE A 26 -5.76 1.96 -11.96
N VAL A 27 -6.52 2.92 -12.51
CA VAL A 27 -6.05 4.30 -12.72
C VAL A 27 -5.68 4.95 -11.38
N LEU A 28 -6.51 4.80 -10.35
CA LEU A 28 -6.22 5.33 -9.02
C LEU A 28 -4.94 4.73 -8.42
N CYS A 29 -4.73 3.41 -8.57
CA CYS A 29 -3.48 2.78 -8.14
C CYS A 29 -2.27 3.30 -8.93
N ALA A 30 -2.38 3.43 -10.26
CA ALA A 30 -1.29 3.97 -11.08
C ALA A 30 -0.96 5.43 -10.69
N MET A 31 -1.97 6.28 -10.54
CA MET A 31 -1.80 7.66 -10.07
C MET A 31 -1.18 7.69 -8.67
N GLY A 32 -1.61 6.83 -7.75
CA GLY A 32 -1.04 6.70 -6.41
C GLY A 32 0.43 6.30 -6.44
N ALA A 33 0.81 5.32 -7.26
CA ALA A 33 2.20 4.91 -7.42
C ALA A 33 3.06 6.07 -7.97
N CYS A 34 2.57 6.77 -9.00
CA CYS A 34 3.25 7.94 -9.56
C CYS A 34 3.39 9.07 -8.52
N ALA A 35 2.33 9.38 -7.77
CA ALA A 35 2.34 10.42 -6.76
C ALA A 35 3.32 10.11 -5.62
N ILE A 36 3.31 8.87 -5.11
CA ILE A 36 4.25 8.41 -4.07
C ILE A 36 5.69 8.48 -4.59
N SER A 37 5.92 7.99 -5.81
CA SER A 37 7.25 8.00 -6.42
C SER A 37 7.77 9.41 -6.63
N TYR A 38 6.91 10.32 -7.11
CA TYR A 38 7.24 11.73 -7.29
C TYR A 38 7.52 12.42 -5.95
N GLN A 39 6.68 12.17 -4.94
CA GLN A 39 6.85 12.72 -3.60
C GLN A 39 8.15 12.23 -2.96
N TRP A 40 8.47 10.94 -3.09
CA TRP A 40 9.73 10.39 -2.62
C TRP A 40 10.91 11.00 -3.37
N TYR A 41 10.86 11.10 -4.69
CA TYR A 41 11.94 11.70 -5.48
C TYR A 41 12.19 13.17 -5.13
N LYS A 42 11.12 13.97 -5.01
CA LYS A 42 11.24 15.42 -4.84
C LYS A 42 11.48 15.85 -3.39
N LEU A 43 10.71 15.32 -2.45
CA LEU A 43 10.76 15.70 -1.03
C LEU A 43 11.60 14.70 -0.22
N GLY A 44 11.49 13.42 -0.56
CA GLY A 44 12.10 12.32 0.17
C GLY A 44 11.77 12.38 1.66
N VAL A 45 12.80 12.27 2.48
CA VAL A 45 12.72 12.34 3.95
C VAL A 45 13.44 13.57 4.51
N ARG A 46 13.78 14.55 3.66
CA ARG A 46 14.62 15.70 4.06
C ARG A 46 13.94 16.64 5.05
N PHE A 47 12.61 16.67 5.09
CA PHE A 47 11.82 17.48 6.02
C PHE A 47 11.72 16.88 7.43
N LEU A 48 12.16 15.63 7.61
CA LEU A 48 12.22 14.97 8.90
C LEU A 48 13.55 15.33 9.55
N VAL A 49 13.51 15.86 10.78
CA VAL A 49 14.72 16.30 11.49
C VAL A 49 15.53 15.10 11.97
N HIS A 50 14.85 14.07 12.47
CA HIS A 50 15.48 12.94 13.14
C HIS A 50 15.70 11.75 12.20
N ASP A 51 16.88 11.13 12.29
CA ASP A 51 17.27 10.01 11.42
C ASP A 51 16.42 8.76 11.63
N ASN A 52 15.95 8.54 12.86
CA ASN A 52 15.05 7.42 13.19
C ASN A 52 13.72 7.53 12.44
N THR A 53 13.09 8.71 12.47
CA THR A 53 11.86 8.99 11.72
C THR A 53 12.10 8.84 10.22
N LYS A 54 13.26 9.29 9.71
CA LYS A 54 13.61 9.16 8.28
C LYS A 54 13.62 7.69 7.83
N ILE A 55 14.23 6.80 8.62
CA ILE A 55 14.29 5.37 8.30
C ILE A 55 12.88 4.77 8.28
N ILE A 56 12.08 5.02 9.32
CA ILE A 56 10.70 4.52 9.41
C ILE A 56 9.87 5.03 8.22
N PHE A 57 10.02 6.31 7.87
CA PHE A 57 9.28 6.91 6.75
C PHE A 57 9.72 6.38 5.39
N CYS A 58 11.00 6.08 5.20
CA CYS A 58 11.51 5.41 4.00
C CYS A 58 10.91 3.99 3.87
N VAL A 59 10.90 3.21 4.96
CA VAL A 59 10.31 1.86 4.95
C VAL A 59 8.80 1.93 4.66
N TYR A 60 8.11 2.90 5.28
CA TYR A 60 6.70 3.16 5.04
C TYR A 60 6.39 3.48 3.57
N TYR A 61 7.15 4.39 2.96
CA TYR A 61 7.00 4.71 1.54
C TYR A 61 7.28 3.50 0.63
N ALA A 62 8.33 2.73 0.94
CA ALA A 62 8.68 1.52 0.20
C ALA A 62 7.53 0.50 0.25
N LEU A 63 6.99 0.26 1.45
CA LEU A 63 5.89 -0.66 1.67
C LEU A 63 4.65 -0.19 0.92
N HIS A 64 4.27 1.09 1.04
CA HIS A 64 3.12 1.65 0.33
C HIS A 64 3.27 1.58 -1.19
N LEU A 65 4.45 1.90 -1.71
CA LEU A 65 4.71 1.79 -3.15
C LEU A 65 4.59 0.34 -3.62
N CYS A 66 5.16 -0.61 -2.88
CA CYS A 66 5.03 -2.04 -3.16
C CYS A 66 3.57 -2.48 -3.15
N THR A 67 2.80 -2.12 -2.12
CA THR A 67 1.39 -2.45 -1.99
C THR A 67 0.57 -1.89 -3.17
N VAL A 68 0.77 -0.62 -3.52
CA VAL A 68 0.03 0.01 -4.62
C VAL A 68 0.39 -0.63 -5.96
N LEU A 69 1.66 -1.00 -6.18
CA LEU A 69 2.09 -1.73 -7.38
C LEU A 69 1.47 -3.13 -7.46
N VAL A 70 1.42 -3.86 -6.35
CA VAL A 70 0.74 -5.17 -6.29
C VAL A 70 -0.74 -5.02 -6.66
N PHE A 71 -1.44 -4.00 -6.13
CA PHE A 71 -2.84 -3.75 -6.51
C PHE A 71 -2.99 -3.34 -7.97
N ALA A 72 -2.10 -2.49 -8.49
CA ALA A 72 -2.12 -2.10 -9.90
C ALA A 72 -1.98 -3.33 -10.81
N ILE A 73 -1.05 -4.24 -10.48
CA ILE A 73 -0.86 -5.51 -11.20
C ILE A 73 -2.12 -6.37 -11.13
N ILE A 74 -2.72 -6.52 -9.94
CA ILE A 74 -3.95 -7.31 -9.78
C ILE A 74 -5.10 -6.74 -10.60
N PHE A 75 -5.34 -5.42 -10.56
CA PHE A 75 -6.39 -4.80 -11.35
C PHE A 75 -6.10 -4.85 -12.85
N LEU A 76 -4.84 -4.80 -13.25
CA LEU A 76 -4.43 -5.03 -14.64
C LEU A 76 -4.76 -6.47 -15.08
N PHE A 77 -4.42 -7.46 -14.25
CA PHE A 77 -4.78 -8.86 -14.49
C PHE A 77 -6.30 -9.05 -14.57
N GLU A 78 -7.08 -8.39 -13.72
CA GLU A 78 -8.54 -8.41 -13.77
C GLU A 78 -9.08 -7.79 -15.08
N LEU A 79 -8.50 -6.68 -15.55
CA LEU A 79 -8.86 -6.08 -16.85
C LEU A 79 -8.53 -7.00 -18.03
N ILE A 80 -7.34 -7.63 -17.99
CA ILE A 80 -6.93 -8.61 -19.00
C ILE A 80 -7.88 -9.81 -18.96
N ARG A 81 -8.24 -10.32 -17.77
CA ARG A 81 -9.20 -11.42 -17.60
C ARG A 81 -10.59 -11.08 -18.17
N LEU A 82 -11.02 -9.83 -18.08
CA LEU A 82 -12.29 -9.38 -18.66
C LEU A 82 -12.28 -9.33 -20.19
N ARG A 83 -11.10 -9.25 -20.81
CA ARG A 83 -10.91 -9.17 -22.27
C ARG A 83 -10.54 -10.50 -22.92
N TYR A 84 -9.81 -11.35 -22.22
CA TYR A 84 -9.27 -12.61 -22.74
C TYR A 84 -9.86 -13.82 -22.00
N VAL A 85 -9.98 -14.95 -22.72
CA VAL A 85 -10.62 -16.22 -22.35
C VAL A 85 -10.56 -16.57 -20.86
N CYS A 86 -11.68 -17.08 -20.31
CA CYS A 86 -11.94 -17.64 -18.98
C CYS A 86 -10.72 -18.13 -18.16
N PHE A 87 -9.91 -17.18 -17.71
CA PHE A 87 -8.77 -17.45 -16.84
C PHE A 87 -9.23 -17.32 -15.39
N VAL A 88 -9.48 -18.44 -14.72
CA VAL A 88 -9.89 -18.43 -13.31
C VAL A 88 -8.67 -18.18 -12.43
N ILE A 89 -8.65 -17.01 -11.80
CA ILE A 89 -7.74 -16.74 -10.70
C ILE A 89 -8.20 -17.58 -9.51
N GLN A 90 -7.26 -18.28 -8.85
CA GLN A 90 -7.59 -19.03 -7.65
C GLN A 90 -8.20 -18.10 -6.60
N PHE A 91 -9.32 -18.50 -5.99
CA PHE A 91 -10.01 -17.73 -4.94
C PHE A 91 -9.05 -17.30 -3.81
N ARG A 92 -8.06 -18.15 -3.50
CA ARG A 92 -7.00 -17.84 -2.52
C ARG A 92 -6.25 -16.55 -2.85
N THR A 93 -5.91 -16.31 -4.12
CA THR A 93 -5.18 -15.10 -4.54
C THR A 93 -6.04 -13.85 -4.36
N VAL A 94 -7.34 -13.94 -4.65
CA VAL A 94 -8.28 -12.83 -4.45
C VAL A 94 -8.50 -12.54 -2.95
N LEU A 95 -8.56 -13.58 -2.12
CA LEU A 95 -8.69 -13.42 -0.68
C LEU A 95 -7.41 -12.82 -0.07
N LEU A 96 -6.24 -13.31 -0.48
CA LEU A 96 -4.94 -12.80 -0.05
C LEU A 96 -4.77 -11.32 -0.45
N SER A 97 -5.17 -10.92 -1.66
CA SER A 97 -5.07 -9.53 -2.07
C SER A 97 -5.96 -8.60 -1.25
N LYS A 98 -7.19 -9.02 -0.92
CA LYS A 98 -8.06 -8.26 0.00
C LYS A 98 -7.49 -8.20 1.42
N GLY A 99 -6.91 -9.29 1.90
CA GLY A 99 -6.24 -9.33 3.21
C GLY A 99 -5.08 -8.35 3.29
N ILE A 100 -4.20 -8.37 2.28
CA ILE A 100 -3.07 -7.44 2.14
C ILE A 100 -3.56 -5.99 2.06
N ALA A 101 -4.70 -5.73 1.42
CA ALA A 101 -5.28 -4.38 1.32
C ALA A 101 -5.62 -3.84 2.70
N ILE A 102 -6.35 -4.64 3.48
CA ILE A 102 -6.83 -4.25 4.80
C ILE A 102 -5.64 -4.10 5.76
N SER A 103 -4.70 -5.05 5.75
CA SER A 103 -3.51 -4.95 6.61
C SER A 103 -2.67 -3.72 6.27
N ALA A 104 -2.48 -3.40 4.99
CA ALA A 104 -1.77 -2.19 4.57
C ALA A 104 -2.47 -0.90 5.04
N VAL A 105 -3.81 -0.84 4.99
CA VAL A 105 -4.56 0.30 5.52
C VAL A 105 -4.34 0.44 7.03
N PHE A 106 -4.42 -0.65 7.80
CA PHE A 106 -4.15 -0.59 9.24
C PHE A 106 -2.70 -0.20 9.54
N ALA A 107 -1.73 -0.81 8.86
CA ALA A 107 -0.32 -0.46 9.00
C ALA A 107 -0.08 1.03 8.73
N ALA A 108 -0.76 1.60 7.72
CA ALA A 108 -0.67 3.02 7.42
C ALA A 108 -1.16 3.92 8.56
N HIS A 109 -2.30 3.57 9.16
CA HIS A 109 -2.84 4.30 10.29
C HIS A 109 -1.91 4.22 11.51
N TYR A 110 -1.33 3.05 11.79
CA TYR A 110 -0.37 2.88 12.88
C TYR A 110 0.89 3.72 12.66
N VAL A 111 1.45 3.74 11.45
CA VAL A 111 2.63 4.56 11.16
C VAL A 111 2.34 6.05 11.33
N ILE A 112 1.20 6.55 10.82
CA ILE A 112 0.79 7.94 11.00
C ILE A 112 0.64 8.28 12.50
N LEU A 113 0.05 7.37 13.28
CA LEU A 113 -0.12 7.55 14.71
C LEU A 113 1.23 7.58 15.44
N ILE A 114 2.15 6.68 15.12
CA ILE A 114 3.50 6.64 15.70
C ILE A 114 4.24 7.95 15.40
N ILE A 115 4.21 8.42 14.16
CA ILE A 115 4.85 9.69 13.77
C ILE A 115 4.22 10.87 14.51
N SER A 116 2.90 10.85 14.69
CA SER A 116 2.19 11.91 15.42
C SER A 116 2.61 11.94 16.89
N ILE A 117 2.73 10.78 17.54
CA ILE A 117 3.23 10.66 18.92
C ILE A 117 4.68 11.11 19.00
N GLU A 118 5.54 10.69 18.07
CA GLU A 118 6.95 11.08 18.03
C GLU A 118 7.10 12.60 17.92
N ARG A 119 6.30 13.25 17.06
CA ARG A 119 6.29 14.71 16.89
C ARG A 119 5.79 15.45 18.13
N VAL A 120 4.78 14.92 18.81
CA VAL A 120 4.30 15.49 20.09
C VAL A 120 5.36 15.33 21.17
N TYR A 121 5.99 14.16 21.25
CA TYR A 121 7.02 13.87 22.24
C TYR A 121 8.26 14.74 22.05
N SER A 122 8.72 14.90 20.80
CA SER A 122 9.88 15.77 20.50
C SER A 122 9.59 17.25 20.76
N ALA A 123 8.34 17.69 20.60
CA ALA A 123 7.92 19.05 20.94
C ALA A 123 7.85 19.29 22.47
N LEU A 124 7.44 18.29 23.25
CA LEU A 124 7.31 18.40 24.70
C LEU A 124 8.65 18.27 25.45
N PHE A 125 9.54 17.38 24.99
CA PHE A 125 10.78 17.05 25.71
C PHE A 125 12.00 16.98 24.78
N PRO A 126 12.42 18.12 24.17
CA PRO A 126 13.48 18.11 23.15
C PRO A 126 14.82 17.59 23.69
N ALA A 127 15.25 18.04 24.88
CA ALA A 127 16.54 17.64 25.47
C ALA A 127 16.59 16.15 25.83
N HIS A 128 15.49 15.59 26.32
CA HIS A 128 15.42 14.16 26.65
C HIS A 128 15.39 13.30 25.39
N PHE A 129 14.68 13.75 24.35
CA PHE A 129 14.61 13.06 23.08
C PHE A 129 15.98 12.98 22.38
N GLU A 130 16.75 14.07 22.37
CA GLU A 130 18.10 14.09 21.79
C GLU A 130 19.07 13.12 22.47
N MET A 131 19.00 12.99 23.81
CA MET A 131 19.88 12.08 24.56
C MET A 131 19.55 10.59 24.34
N ASN A 132 18.28 10.25 24.11
CA ASN A 132 17.80 8.85 24.08
C ASN A 132 17.49 8.33 22.67
N SER A 133 17.63 9.13 21.62
CA SER A 133 17.36 8.75 20.22
C SER A 133 18.39 7.75 19.69
N ASN A 134 18.28 6.48 20.11
CA ASN A 134 19.18 5.41 19.70
C ASN A 134 18.65 4.69 18.43
N LYS A 135 19.52 4.42 17.46
CA LYS A 135 19.15 3.91 16.12
C LYS A 135 18.54 2.50 16.12
N ALA A 136 18.84 1.70 17.15
CA ALA A 136 18.34 0.34 17.28
C ALA A 136 16.82 0.28 17.57
N VAL A 137 16.29 1.22 18.35
CA VAL A 137 14.85 1.23 18.72
C VAL A 137 13.97 1.50 17.50
N ALA A 138 14.42 2.36 16.59
CA ALA A 138 13.73 2.64 15.33
C ALA A 138 13.68 1.42 14.41
N PHE A 139 14.76 0.63 14.37
CA PHE A 139 14.80 -0.61 13.61
C PHE A 139 13.82 -1.66 14.16
N PHE A 140 13.79 -1.85 15.49
CA PHE A 140 12.83 -2.77 16.13
C PHE A 140 11.36 -2.31 15.96
N LEU A 141 11.09 -1.01 16.01
CA LEU A 141 9.75 -0.46 15.73
C LEU A 141 9.34 -0.65 14.26
N SER A 142 10.28 -0.53 13.32
CA SER A 142 10.02 -0.77 11.89
C SER A 142 9.75 -2.24 11.58
N ILE A 143 10.35 -3.17 12.34
CA ILE A 143 10.08 -4.61 12.22
C ILE A 143 8.73 -4.97 12.83
N SER A 144 8.34 -4.33 13.93
CA SER A 144 7.07 -4.62 14.62
C SER A 144 5.83 -4.10 13.88
N THR A 145 6.01 -3.30 12.82
CA THR A 145 4.94 -2.73 11.99
C THR A 145 4.71 -3.50 10.68
N VAL A 146 5.43 -4.60 10.45
CA VAL A 146 5.22 -5.60 9.38
C VAL A 146 4.44 -6.77 9.95
#